data_AF-A0A975CQY0-F1
#
_entry.id   AF-A0A975CQY0-F1
#
_cell.length_a   1.000
_cell.length_b   1.000
_cell.length_c   1.000
_cell.angle_alpha   90.00
_cell.angle_beta   90.00
_cell.angle_gamma   90.00
#
_symmetry.space_group_name_H-M   'P 1'
#
loop_
_entity.id
_entity.type
_entity.pdbx_description
1 polymer ?
#
loop_
_entity_poly.entity_id
_entity_poly.type
_entity_poly.pdbx_seq_one_letter_code
_entity_poly.pdbx_strand_id
1 'polypeptide(L)'
;MVTKTDFFARYLIAFLVVLMFFSCNNSEEPSNNEKIYIVASKKTDCVGVGPQKCFLIKESKEENWQYFYSSFDGFNYEEDFEYKILVSETEIENPPQDTSSIEYKLIKVISKTKKTSENLPK
;
A
#
# COMPACT_ATOMS: atom_id res chain seq x y z
N MET A 1 -53.91 -34.41 -4.24
CA MET A 1 -52.97 -34.80 -3.16
C MET A 1 -51.57 -34.40 -3.61
N VAL A 2 -51.05 -33.28 -3.11
CA VAL A 2 -49.65 -32.88 -3.35
C VAL A 2 -48.81 -33.60 -2.29
N THR A 3 -47.86 -34.42 -2.73
CA THR A 3 -47.10 -35.33 -1.87
C THR A 3 -46.05 -34.57 -1.06
N LYS A 4 -45.87 -34.96 0.22
CA LYS A 4 -44.92 -34.36 1.18
C LYS A 4 -43.47 -34.32 0.65
N THR A 5 -43.13 -35.18 -0.31
CA THR A 5 -41.82 -35.28 -0.96
C THR A 5 -41.48 -34.06 -1.82
N ASP A 6 -42.48 -33.42 -2.44
CA ASP A 6 -42.30 -32.22 -3.27
C ASP A 6 -42.00 -30.97 -2.43
N PHE A 7 -42.46 -30.96 -1.18
CA PHE A 7 -42.25 -29.87 -0.24
C PHE A 7 -40.83 -29.86 0.32
N PHE A 8 -40.30 -31.04 0.66
CA PHE A 8 -38.92 -31.19 1.15
C PHE A 8 -37.89 -30.92 0.05
N ALA A 9 -38.13 -31.37 -1.18
CA ALA A 9 -37.23 -31.10 -2.31
C ALA A 9 -37.13 -29.59 -2.63
N ARG A 10 -38.25 -28.85 -2.56
CA ARG A 10 -38.26 -27.39 -2.73
C ARG A 10 -37.50 -26.64 -1.63
N TYR A 11 -37.61 -27.09 -0.38
CA TYR A 11 -36.86 -26.51 0.75
C TYR A 11 -35.35 -26.77 0.65
N LEU A 12 -34.97 -27.95 0.16
CA LEU A 12 -33.57 -28.35 -0.01
C LEU A 12 -32.90 -27.61 -1.18
N ILE A 13 -33.65 -27.34 -2.27
CA ILE A 13 -33.20 -26.48 -3.38
C ILE A 13 -33.12 -25.01 -2.96
N ALA A 14 -34.07 -24.51 -2.15
CA ALA A 14 -34.05 -23.13 -1.65
C ALA A 14 -32.87 -22.86 -0.70
N PHE A 15 -32.44 -23.85 0.09
CA PHE A 15 -31.28 -23.72 1.00
C PHE A 15 -29.93 -23.68 0.26
N LEU A 16 -29.82 -24.36 -0.89
CA LEU A 16 -28.60 -24.40 -1.72
C LEU A 16 -28.35 -23.09 -2.50
N VAL A 17 -29.41 -22.33 -2.81
CA VAL A 17 -29.32 -21.05 -3.54
C VAL A 17 -28.87 -19.90 -2.63
N VAL A 18 -29.12 -19.97 -1.32
CA VAL A 18 -28.77 -18.90 -0.36
C VAL A 18 -27.26 -18.87 -0.04
N LEU A 19 -26.54 -19.98 -0.26
CA LEU A 19 -25.09 -20.07 0.01
C LEU A 19 -24.19 -19.40 -1.04
N MET A 20 -24.74 -18.88 -2.15
CA MET A 20 -23.95 -18.25 -3.23
C MET A 20 -23.72 -16.73 -3.06
N PHE A 21 -24.18 -16.10 -1.97
CA PHE A 21 -24.12 -14.63 -1.82
C PHE A 21 -22.95 -14.09 -0.98
N PHE A 22 -21.99 -14.91 -0.56
CA PHE A 22 -20.79 -14.45 0.15
C PHE A 22 -19.53 -14.67 -0.68
N SER A 23 -19.25 -13.81 -1.66
CA SER A 23 -17.86 -13.41 -1.93
C SER A 23 -17.77 -12.24 -2.90
N CYS A 24 -17.62 -11.03 -2.37
CA CYS A 24 -16.81 -10.00 -3.02
C CYS A 24 -15.96 -9.36 -1.94
N ASN A 25 -14.76 -9.89 -1.73
CA ASN A 25 -13.70 -9.12 -1.11
C ASN A 25 -13.29 -8.06 -2.13
N ASN A 26 -13.70 -6.81 -1.95
CA ASN A 26 -13.20 -5.68 -2.72
C ASN A 26 -11.75 -5.40 -2.28
N SER A 27 -10.80 -6.21 -2.74
CA SER A 27 -9.40 -5.81 -2.76
C SER A 27 -9.24 -4.83 -3.92
N GLU A 28 -9.26 -3.53 -3.61
CA GLU A 28 -8.89 -2.46 -4.53
C GLU A 28 -7.43 -2.69 -4.93
N GLU A 29 -7.23 -3.22 -6.14
CA GLU A 29 -5.90 -3.38 -6.72
C GLU A 29 -5.34 -1.99 -7.06
N PRO A 30 -4.04 -1.73 -6.81
CA PRO A 30 -3.41 -0.46 -7.16
C PRO A 30 -3.60 -0.17 -8.65
N SER A 31 -3.95 1.08 -8.98
CA SER A 31 -3.99 1.52 -10.37
C SER A 31 -2.57 1.58 -10.99
N ASN A 32 -2.48 1.82 -12.31
CA ASN A 32 -1.21 1.79 -13.05
C ASN A 32 -0.12 2.73 -12.48
N ASN A 33 -0.53 3.86 -11.92
CA ASN A 33 0.36 4.88 -11.36
C ASN A 33 0.38 4.86 -9.82
N GLU A 34 -0.14 3.80 -9.20
CA GLU A 34 -0.11 3.61 -7.76
C GLU A 34 0.90 2.54 -7.37
N LYS A 35 1.67 2.85 -6.32
CA LYS A 35 2.64 1.92 -5.75
C LYS A 35 2.52 1.81 -4.25
N ILE A 36 2.86 0.63 -3.76
CA ILE A 36 2.94 0.35 -2.34
C ILE A 36 4.40 0.39 -1.90
N TYR A 37 4.68 1.28 -0.98
CA TYR A 37 5.98 1.39 -0.32
C TYR A 37 5.91 0.91 1.13
N ILE A 38 6.96 0.21 1.55
CA ILE A 38 7.30 0.02 2.95
C ILE A 38 8.29 1.10 3.32
N VAL A 39 7.99 1.94 4.32
CA VAL A 39 8.87 3.01 4.79
C VAL A 39 9.48 2.62 6.13
N ALA A 40 10.80 2.70 6.24
CA ALA A 40 11.54 2.31 7.42
C ALA A 40 11.25 3.17 8.66
N SER A 41 11.49 2.59 9.82
CA SER A 41 11.28 3.22 11.13
C SER A 41 12.23 4.36 11.49
N LYS A 42 13.24 4.63 10.66
CA LYS A 42 14.14 5.78 10.82
C LYS A 42 14.50 6.36 9.46
N LYS A 43 14.73 7.67 9.44
CA LYS A 43 15.45 8.32 8.34
C LYS A 43 16.96 8.19 8.54
N THR A 44 17.72 8.28 7.46
CA THR A 44 19.19 8.22 7.51
C THR A 44 19.82 9.45 6.87
N ASP A 45 21.04 9.78 7.28
CA ASP A 45 21.83 10.80 6.60
C ASP A 45 22.11 10.37 5.17
N CYS A 46 21.92 11.29 4.23
CA CYS A 46 22.12 11.06 2.81
C CYS A 46 22.48 12.38 2.13
N VAL A 47 22.93 12.30 0.88
CA VAL A 47 23.19 13.47 0.03
C VAL A 47 22.38 13.32 -1.24
N GLY A 48 21.41 14.21 -1.44
CA GLY A 48 20.70 14.38 -2.71
C GLY A 48 21.34 15.53 -3.50
N VAL A 49 20.62 16.63 -3.65
CA VAL A 49 21.20 17.93 -4.08
C VAL A 49 22.13 18.50 -3.00
N GLY A 50 21.87 18.16 -1.73
CA GLY A 50 22.72 18.49 -0.58
C GLY A 50 22.51 17.53 0.60
N PRO A 51 23.22 17.74 1.73
CA PRO A 51 23.05 16.94 2.94
C PRO A 51 21.65 17.05 3.53
N GLN A 52 21.01 15.91 3.79
CA GLN A 52 19.65 15.83 4.33
C GLN A 52 19.38 14.50 5.02
N LYS A 53 18.15 14.33 5.54
CA LYS A 53 17.63 13.07 6.06
C LYS A 53 16.69 12.41 5.06
N CYS A 54 17.10 11.29 4.47
CA CYS A 54 16.30 10.54 3.50
C CYS A 54 15.46 9.47 4.17
N PHE A 55 14.35 9.12 3.51
CA PHE A 55 13.65 7.89 3.81
C PHE A 55 14.43 6.68 3.30
N LEU A 56 14.21 5.53 3.93
CA LEU A 56 14.56 4.23 3.38
C LEU A 56 13.27 3.50 3.06
N ILE A 57 13.14 3.01 1.84
CA ILE A 57 11.92 2.38 1.36
C ILE A 57 12.18 1.00 0.77
N LYS A 58 11.13 0.18 0.68
CA LYS A 58 11.05 -0.97 -0.22
C LYS A 58 9.78 -0.87 -1.03
N GLU A 59 9.82 -1.19 -2.30
CA GLU A 59 8.58 -1.57 -2.98
C GLU A 59 8.11 -2.92 -2.42
N SER A 60 6.79 -3.13 -2.31
CA SER A 60 6.25 -4.30 -1.61
C SER A 60 6.71 -5.68 -2.14
N LYS A 61 7.32 -5.72 -3.33
CA LYS A 61 7.86 -6.94 -3.96
C LYS A 61 9.39 -7.05 -3.84
N GLU A 62 10.06 -6.05 -3.27
CA GLU A 62 11.51 -6.00 -3.12
C GLU A 62 11.94 -6.33 -1.70
N GLU A 63 13.08 -6.99 -1.57
CA GLU A 63 13.64 -7.39 -0.28
C GLU A 63 14.63 -6.36 0.27
N ASN A 64 15.23 -5.54 -0.58
CA ASN A 64 16.31 -4.63 -0.21
C ASN A 64 15.79 -3.21 0.02
N TRP A 65 16.32 -2.56 1.06
CA TRP A 65 16.05 -1.15 1.32
C TRP A 65 16.78 -0.27 0.31
N GLN A 66 16.08 0.76 -0.16
CA GLN A 66 16.61 1.77 -1.07
C GLN A 66 16.49 3.15 -0.44
N TYR A 67 17.45 4.02 -0.74
CA TYR A 67 17.37 5.43 -0.40
C TYR A 67 16.28 6.10 -1.22
N PHE A 68 15.42 6.85 -0.55
CA PHE A 68 14.41 7.68 -1.18
C PHE A 68 14.69 9.15 -0.86
N TYR A 69 15.08 9.87 -1.91
CA TYR A 69 15.59 11.24 -1.84
C TYR A 69 14.49 12.30 -1.96
N SER A 70 13.26 11.87 -2.25
CA SER A 70 12.08 12.74 -2.36
C SER A 70 11.24 12.68 -1.08
N SER A 71 10.11 13.40 -1.09
CA SER A 71 9.09 13.35 -0.04
C SER A 71 7.80 12.74 -0.56
N PHE A 72 7.01 12.18 0.35
CA PHE A 72 5.62 11.81 0.09
C PHE A 72 4.72 12.95 0.56
N ASP A 73 4.03 13.62 -0.36
CA ASP A 73 3.06 14.67 -0.02
C ASP A 73 1.92 14.10 0.84
N GLY A 74 1.54 14.84 1.88
CA GLY A 74 0.54 14.42 2.87
C GLY A 74 0.98 13.33 3.85
N PHE A 75 2.23 12.84 3.79
CA PHE A 75 2.72 11.82 4.71
C PHE A 75 3.35 12.41 5.97
N ASN A 76 2.64 12.31 7.10
CA ASN A 76 3.15 12.69 8.40
C ASN A 76 3.94 11.53 9.04
N TYR A 77 5.26 11.57 8.89
CA TYR A 77 6.16 10.54 9.39
C TYR A 77 6.47 10.73 10.88
N GLU A 78 6.49 9.62 11.61
CA GLU A 78 6.99 9.53 12.98
C GLU A 78 8.05 8.43 13.07
N GLU A 79 9.15 8.70 13.79
CA GLU A 79 10.21 7.73 14.08
C GLU A 79 9.68 6.54 14.90
N ASP A 80 10.42 5.42 14.86
CA ASP A 80 10.12 4.14 15.51
C ASP A 80 8.90 3.37 14.95
N PHE A 81 8.34 3.82 13.82
CA PHE A 81 7.27 3.13 13.12
C PHE A 81 7.66 2.72 11.70
N GLU A 82 7.44 1.47 11.36
CA GLU A 82 7.46 1.01 9.96
C GLU A 82 6.06 1.18 9.36
N TYR A 83 6.01 1.75 8.16
CA TYR A 83 4.75 2.03 7.47
C TYR A 83 4.64 1.19 6.21
N LYS A 84 3.42 0.77 5.88
CA LYS A 84 3.04 0.37 4.53
C LYS A 84 2.09 1.43 3.99
N ILE A 85 2.45 2.09 2.90
CA ILE A 85 1.69 3.20 2.32
C ILE A 85 1.37 2.93 0.86
N LEU A 86 0.20 3.39 0.42
CA LEU A 86 -0.19 3.47 -0.99
C LEU A 86 0.02 4.91 -1.46
N VAL A 87 0.76 5.06 -2.56
CA VAL A 87 1.21 6.35 -3.10
C VAL A 87 0.87 6.42 -4.57
N SER A 88 0.37 7.57 -5.02
CA SER A 88 0.27 7.90 -6.44
C SER A 88 1.58 8.52 -6.91
N GLU A 89 2.13 8.02 -8.01
CA GLU A 89 3.22 8.64 -8.76
C GLU A 89 2.64 9.42 -9.94
N THR A 90 3.06 10.69 -10.10
CA THR A 90 2.65 11.51 -11.24
C THR A 90 3.88 12.19 -11.83
N GLU A 91 4.07 12.08 -13.15
CA GLU A 91 5.14 12.82 -13.85
C GLU A 91 4.83 14.32 -13.84
N ILE A 92 5.83 15.13 -13.52
CA ILE A 92 5.74 16.58 -13.54
C ILE A 92 6.23 17.07 -14.90
N GLU A 93 5.41 17.85 -15.60
CA GLU A 93 5.81 18.50 -16.85
C GLU A 93 6.81 19.63 -16.56
N ASN A 94 7.97 19.62 -17.22
CA ASN A 94 9.05 20.60 -17.06
C ASN A 94 9.48 20.79 -15.58
N PRO A 95 9.99 19.75 -14.91
CA PRO A 95 10.39 19.85 -13.51
C PRO A 95 11.59 20.82 -13.35
N PRO A 96 11.67 21.57 -12.25
CA PRO A 96 12.90 22.27 -11.87
C PRO A 96 14.11 21.34 -11.90
N GLN A 97 15.30 21.84 -12.25
CA GLN A 97 16.49 20.99 -12.41
C GLN A 97 16.91 20.23 -11.13
N ASP A 98 16.62 20.79 -9.95
CA ASP A 98 17.06 20.26 -8.66
C ASP A 98 15.94 19.49 -7.92
N THR A 99 14.89 19.05 -8.63
CA THR A 99 13.81 18.26 -8.04
C THR A 99 13.53 16.99 -8.85
N SER A 100 12.84 16.04 -8.22
CA SER A 100 12.33 14.84 -8.88
C SER A 100 11.40 15.21 -10.04
N SER A 101 11.50 14.48 -11.15
CA SER A 101 10.53 14.53 -12.25
C SER A 101 9.19 13.84 -11.91
N ILE A 102 9.09 13.25 -10.72
CA ILE A 102 7.92 12.53 -10.22
C ILE A 102 7.45 13.18 -8.91
N GLU A 103 6.16 13.49 -8.84
CA GLU A 103 5.46 13.81 -7.60
C GLU A 103 4.94 12.53 -6.95
N TYR A 104 5.12 12.41 -5.64
CA TYR A 104 4.69 11.26 -4.86
C TYR A 104 3.65 11.70 -3.83
N LYS A 105 2.39 11.33 -4.02
CA LYS A 105 1.30 11.74 -3.14
C LYS A 105 0.74 10.57 -2.35
N LEU A 106 0.66 10.71 -1.03
CA LEU A 106 0.02 9.71 -0.18
C LEU A 106 -1.47 9.59 -0.53
N ILE A 107 -1.89 8.39 -0.88
CA ILE A 107 -3.31 8.04 -0.98
C ILE A 107 -3.80 7.51 0.36
N LYS A 108 -3.06 6.54 0.94
CA LYS A 108 -3.49 5.83 2.15
C LYS A 108 -2.33 5.24 2.93
N VAL A 109 -2.41 5.31 4.26
CA VAL A 109 -1.59 4.47 5.15
C VAL A 109 -2.29 3.13 5.33
N ILE A 110 -1.68 2.07 4.80
CA ILE A 110 -2.20 0.69 4.88
C ILE A 110 -1.92 0.12 6.27
N SER A 111 -0.71 0.34 6.80
CA SER A 111 -0.35 -0.04 8.16
C SER A 111 0.71 0.90 8.75
N LYS A 112 0.69 1.04 10.08
CA LYS A 112 1.70 1.73 10.89
C LYS A 112 2.00 0.84 12.09
N THR A 113 3.23 0.33 12.20
CA THR A 113 3.60 -0.63 13.23
C THR A 113 4.82 -0.12 13.99
N LYS A 114 4.72 -0.02 15.31
CA LYS A 114 5.87 0.36 16.15
C LYS A 114 6.90 -0.77 16.10
N LYS A 115 8.03 -0.54 15.45
CA LYS A 115 9.07 -1.54 15.19
C LYS A 115 10.34 -0.84 14.72
N THR A 116 11.49 -1.38 15.09
CA THR A 116 12.77 -1.00 14.48
C THR A 116 12.97 -1.79 13.18
N SER A 117 13.05 -1.10 12.05
CA SER A 117 13.36 -1.73 10.77
C SER A 117 14.79 -2.27 10.75
N GLU A 118 14.96 -3.49 10.23
CA GLU A 118 16.21 -4.25 10.26
C GLU A 118 16.90 -4.25 8.89
N ASN A 119 18.21 -4.57 8.87
CA ASN A 119 19.02 -4.68 7.66
C ASN A 119 19.05 -3.41 6.80
N LEU A 120 18.91 -2.25 7.44
CA LEU A 120 18.99 -0.96 6.77
C LEU A 120 20.42 -0.71 6.26
N PRO A 121 20.60 -0.13 5.06
CA PRO A 121 21.91 0.28 4.57
C PRO A 121 22.56 1.25 5.55
N LYS A 122 23.90 1.16 5.63
CA LYS A 122 24.73 2.01 6.47
C LYS A 122 25.32 3.16 5.67
#